data_AF-A0A5A9P778-F1
#
_entry.id   AF-A0A5A9P778-F1
#
_cell.length_a   1.000
_cell.length_b   1.000
_cell.length_c   1.000
_cell.angle_alpha   90.00
_cell.angle_beta   90.00
_cell.angle_gamma   90.00
#
_symmetry.space_group_name_H-M   'P 1'
#
loop_
_entity.id
_entity.type
_entity.pdbx_description
1 polymer ?
#
loop_
_entity_poly.entity_id
_entity_poly.type
_entity_poly.pdbx_seq_one_letter_code
_entity_poly.pdbx_strand_id
1 'polypeptide(L)' 'MGMWSLGLGAVGAAIAGIMLANTDYLLNKPAPATLEYLENADLKTIDDDEKIFKARSLWEKSGAVIMAVRRPG' A
#
# COMPACT_ATOMS: atom_id res chain seq x y z
N MET A 1 -35.97 -7.97 28.95
CA MET A 1 -34.55 -8.17 28.59
C MET A 1 -34.34 -8.93 27.27
N GLY A 2 -35.10 -10.00 26.96
CA GLY A 2 -34.86 -10.84 25.77
C GLY A 2 -35.05 -10.19 24.38
N MET A 3 -36.03 -9.29 24.20
CA MET A 3 -36.26 -8.61 22.91
C MET A 3 -35.19 -7.55 22.60
N TRP A 4 -34.73 -6.85 23.64
CA TRP A 4 -33.66 -5.85 23.55
C TRP A 4 -32.30 -6.49 23.21
N SER A 5 -31.99 -7.65 23.82
CA SER A 5 -30.75 -8.37 23.53
C SER A 5 -30.69 -8.94 22.11
N LEU A 6 -31.81 -9.41 21.56
CA LEU A 6 -31.88 -9.90 20.18
C LEU A 6 -31.73 -8.77 19.16
N GLY A 7 -32.35 -7.61 19.42
CA GLY A 7 -32.21 -6.42 18.57
C GLY A 7 -30.78 -5.88 18.55
N LEU A 8 -30.14 -5.74 19.72
CA LEU A 8 -28.74 -5.30 19.84
C LEU A 8 -27.76 -6.28 19.18
N GLY A 9 -27.98 -7.59 19.35
CA GLY A 9 -27.15 -8.63 18.72
C GLY A 9 -27.23 -8.61 17.19
N ALA A 10 -28.45 -8.49 16.64
CA ALA A 10 -28.66 -8.44 15.18
C ALA A 10 -28.02 -7.21 14.54
N VAL A 11 -28.10 -6.03 15.19
CA VAL A 11 -27.44 -4.81 14.72
C VAL A 11 -25.92 -4.97 14.72
N GLY A 12 -25.35 -5.56 15.77
CA GLY A 12 -23.91 -5.84 15.82
C GLY A 12 -23.43 -6.77 14.71
N ALA A 13 -24.17 -7.85 14.45
CA ALA A 13 -23.87 -8.79 13.37
C ALA A 13 -23.96 -8.12 11.98
N ALA A 14 -24.96 -7.26 11.75
CA ALA A 14 -25.11 -6.53 10.50
C ALA A 14 -23.94 -5.56 10.25
N ILE A 15 -23.50 -4.81 11.27
CA ILE A 15 -22.36 -3.89 11.15
C ILE A 15 -21.07 -4.66 10.85
N ALA A 16 -20.82 -5.77 11.56
CA ALA A 16 -19.66 -6.62 11.32
C ALA A 16 -19.67 -7.21 9.90
N GLY A 17 -20.83 -7.67 9.42
CA GLY A 17 -21.00 -8.16 8.05
C GLY A 17 -20.70 -7.10 6.99
N ILE A 18 -21.15 -5.86 7.20
CA ILE A 18 -20.85 -4.74 6.30
C ILE A 18 -19.34 -4.42 6.30
N MET A 19 -18.68 -4.37 7.46
CA MET A 19 -17.23 -4.13 7.50
C MET A 19 -16.45 -5.24 6.80
N LEU A 20 -16.80 -6.51 7.02
CA LEU A 20 -16.15 -7.65 6.37
C LEU A 20 -16.41 -7.69 4.86
N ALA A 21 -17.60 -7.29 4.41
CA ALA A 21 -17.91 -7.18 2.99
C ALA A 21 -17.19 -6.00 2.32
N ASN A 22 -16.68 -5.03 3.09
CA ASN A 22 -16.00 -3.85 2.59
C ASN A 22 -14.64 -3.64 3.25
N THR A 23 -13.85 -4.71 3.40
CA THR A 23 -12.50 -4.64 3.99
C THR A 23 -11.59 -3.66 3.28
N ASP A 24 -11.83 -3.38 1.99
CA ASP A 24 -11.08 -2.38 1.23
C ASP A 24 -11.15 -0.98 1.83
N TYR A 25 -12.24 -0.60 2.52
CA TYR A 25 -12.32 0.68 3.23
C TYR A 25 -11.47 0.72 4.50
N LEU A 26 -11.14 -0.44 5.07
CA LEU A 26 -10.27 -0.55 6.24
C LEU A 26 -8.79 -0.62 5.85
N LEU A 27 -8.46 -0.84 4.57
CA LEU A 27 -7.09 -0.82 4.09
C LEU A 27 -6.56 0.61 4.03
N ASN A 28 -5.29 0.78 4.39
CA ASN A 28 -4.59 2.03 4.14
C ASN A 28 -4.56 2.30 2.64
N LYS A 29 -4.98 3.51 2.26
CA LYS A 29 -4.88 3.95 0.86
C LYS A 29 -3.40 3.92 0.44
N PRO A 30 -3.12 3.51 -0.80
CA PRO A 30 -1.75 3.53 -1.29
C PRO A 30 -1.21 4.96 -1.24
N ALA A 31 0.02 5.11 -0.74
CA ALA A 31 0.70 6.39 -0.77
C ALA A 31 0.91 6.81 -2.24
N PRO A 32 0.73 8.10 -2.58
CA PRO A 32 1.08 8.60 -3.89
C PRO A 32 2.59 8.46 -4.10
N ALA A 33 2.98 8.06 -5.31
CA ALA A 33 4.39 8.01 -5.71
C ALA A 33 4.88 9.45 -6.02
N THR A 34 5.06 10.27 -4.99
CA THR A 34 5.58 11.63 -5.14
C THR A 34 7.03 11.60 -5.62
N LEU A 35 7.51 12.70 -6.17
CA LEU A 35 8.90 12.78 -6.64
C LEU A 35 9.88 12.58 -5.48
N GLU A 36 9.58 13.13 -4.30
CA GLU A 36 10.36 12.95 -3.07
C GLU A 36 10.37 11.50 -2.60
N TYR A 37 9.25 10.78 -2.74
CA TYR A 37 9.22 9.35 -2.42
C TYR A 37 10.08 8.54 -3.40
N LEU A 38 9.92 8.83 -4.70
CA LEU A 38 10.60 8.11 -5.77
C LEU A 38 12.11 8.36 -5.77
N GLU A 39 12.56 9.59 -5.53
CA GLU A 39 13.99 9.94 -5.54
C GLU A 39 14.76 9.24 -4.41
N ASN A 40 14.08 9.03 -3.27
CA ASN A 40 14.64 8.45 -2.06
C ASN A 40 14.56 6.92 -2.01
N ALA A 41 13.94 6.29 -3.00
CA ALA A 41 13.85 4.84 -3.10
C ALA A 41 15.24 4.21 -3.26
N ASP A 42 15.50 3.13 -2.51
CA ASP A 42 16.72 2.34 -2.62
C ASP A 42 16.56 1.32 -3.76
N LEU A 43 17.41 1.44 -4.76
CA LEU A 43 17.47 0.53 -5.90
C LEU A 43 18.66 -0.41 -5.73
N LYS A 44 18.44 -1.68 -6.09
CA LYS A 44 19.45 -2.74 -6.06
C LYS A 44 19.66 -3.27 -7.47
N THR A 45 20.92 -3.45 -7.86
CA THR A 45 21.29 -4.14 -9.10
C THR A 45 20.82 -5.60 -9.08
N ILE A 46 20.42 -6.13 -10.23
CA ILE A 46 19.95 -7.52 -10.37
C ILE A 46 21.14 -8.48 -10.52
N ASP A 47 22.28 -7.98 -11.00
CA ASP A 47 23.49 -8.76 -11.24
C ASP A 47 24.22 -9.15 -9.94
N ASP A 48 25.18 -10.07 -10.04
CA ASP A 48 25.99 -10.56 -8.90
C ASP A 48 26.77 -9.45 -8.15
N ASP A 49 27.00 -8.31 -8.81
CA ASP A 49 27.55 -7.11 -8.17
C ASP A 49 26.44 -6.33 -7.47
N GLU A 50 26.03 -6.81 -6.30
CA GLU A 50 25.02 -6.16 -5.46
C GLU A 50 25.46 -4.75 -5.04
N LYS A 51 24.83 -3.74 -5.64
CA LYS A 51 25.01 -2.32 -5.29
C LYS A 51 23.67 -1.72 -4.98
N ILE A 52 23.59 -1.05 -3.83
CA ILE A 52 22.42 -0.30 -3.39
C ILE A 52 22.71 1.17 -3.62
N PHE A 53 21.80 1.87 -4.30
CA PHE A 53 21.91 3.31 -4.53
C PHE A 53 20.52 3.96 -4.59
N LYS A 54 20.47 5.27 -4.34
CA LYS A 54 19.23 6.04 -4.42
C LYS A 54 18.79 6.22 -5.87
N ALA A 55 17.49 6.12 -6.14
CA ALA A 55 16.94 6.31 -7.47
C ALA A 55 17.34 7.65 -8.11
N ARG A 56 17.41 8.71 -7.30
CA ARG A 56 17.88 10.03 -7.72
C ARG A 56 19.23 10.01 -8.45
N SER A 57 20.17 9.20 -7.96
CA SER A 57 21.52 9.12 -8.52
C SER A 57 21.53 8.60 -9.97
N LEU A 58 20.56 7.76 -10.35
CA LEU A 58 20.42 7.33 -11.74
C LEU A 58 19.89 8.45 -12.63
N TRP A 59 18.95 9.25 -12.14
CA TRP A 59 18.35 10.34 -12.91
C TRP A 59 19.35 11.45 -13.18
N GLU A 60 20.12 11.83 -12.17
CA GLU A 60 21.17 12.85 -12.29
C GLU A 60 22.24 12.41 -13.29
N LYS A 61 22.56 11.11 -13.35
CA LYS A 61 23.56 10.56 -14.26
C LYS A 61 23.05 10.32 -15.68
N SER A 62 21.82 9.83 -15.82
CA SER A 62 21.32 9.21 -17.06
C SER A 62 20.13 9.95 -17.68
N GLY A 63 19.60 10.97 -17.00
CA GLY A 63 18.39 11.68 -17.42
C GLY A 63 17.10 10.97 -16.98
N ALA A 64 16.08 10.94 -17.84
CA ALA A 64 14.79 10.34 -17.49
C ALA A 64 14.89 8.81 -17.34
N VAL A 65 14.53 8.28 -16.16
CA VAL A 65 14.47 6.84 -15.90
C VAL A 65 13.03 6.42 -15.69
N ILE A 66 12.61 5.39 -16.43
CA ILE A 66 11.29 4.77 -16.27
C ILE A 66 11.42 3.69 -15.18
N MET A 67 10.67 3.83 -14.10
CA MET A 67 10.58 2.80 -13.05
C MET A 67 9.28 2.00 -13.21
N ALA A 68 9.42 0.71 -13.47
CA ALA A 68 8.30 -0.23 -13.46
C ALA A 68 8.22 -0.88 -12.08
N VAL A 69 7.28 -0.44 -11.25
CA VAL A 69 7.05 -1.02 -9.92
C VAL A 69 5.90 -2.01 -10.00
N ARG A 70 6.17 -3.28 -9.66
CA ARG A 70 5.09 -4.25 -9.46
C ARG A 70 4.46 -4.00 -8.10
N ARG A 71 3.13 -3.88 -8.06
CA ARG A 71 2.40 -3.88 -6.79
C ARG A 71 2.48 -5.30 -6.22
N PRO A 72 2.98 -5.51 -4.98
CA PRO A 72 2.83 -6.80 -4.34
C PRO A 72 1.32 -7.04 -4.13
N GLY A 73 0.83 -8.16 -4.65
CA GLY A 73 -0.49 -8.69 -4.36
C GLY A 73 -0.38 -9.73 -3.26
#